data_AF-A0AB34SEQ5-F1
#
_entry.id   AF-A0AB34SEQ5-F1
#
_cell.length_a   1.000
_cell.length_b   1.000
_cell.length_c   1.000
_cell.angle_alpha   90.00
_cell.angle_beta   90.00
_cell.angle_gamma   90.00
#
_symmetry.space_group_name_H-M   'P 1'
#
loop_
_entity.id
_entity.type
_entity.pdbx_description
1 polymer ?
#
loop_
_entity_poly.entity_id
_entity_poly.type
_entity_poly.pdbx_seq_one_letter_code
_entity_poly.pdbx_strand_id
1 'polypeptide(L)'
;MHLRESRKKQKKKKAFTIIELVVVMCIVGILASALIPQVGGYITEAKKMKVVDQSRSVVMAVDSYNLKNKVKYPEDKTVSHIKSEAGISKYLKDVKFDNLKDNTKIEECRSIVNGSEFTIDENEQLEKVTALIQPDNLDIE
;
A
#
# COMPACT_ATOMS: atom_id res chain seq x y z
N MET A 1 -3.57 63.89 -54.20
CA MET A 1 -2.91 62.76 -53.52
C MET A 1 -3.77 62.38 -52.32
N HIS A 2 -4.55 61.30 -52.40
CA HIS A 2 -5.41 60.85 -51.30
C HIS A 2 -4.58 60.04 -50.29
N LEU A 3 -4.41 60.53 -49.06
CA LEU A 3 -3.86 59.73 -47.97
C LEU A 3 -4.97 58.81 -47.44
N ARG A 4 -4.82 57.51 -47.62
CA ARG A 4 -5.64 56.48 -46.95
C ARG A 4 -5.04 56.21 -45.58
N GLU A 5 -5.70 56.66 -44.51
CA GLU A 5 -5.35 56.23 -43.16
C GLU A 5 -5.71 54.75 -42.96
N SER A 6 -4.69 53.91 -42.74
CA SER A 6 -4.86 52.52 -42.36
C SER A 6 -5.19 52.43 -40.88
N ARG A 7 -6.48 52.34 -40.54
CA ARG A 7 -6.93 52.06 -39.16
C ARG A 7 -6.52 50.63 -38.76
N LYS A 8 -5.39 50.47 -38.08
CA LYS A 8 -5.02 49.23 -37.39
C LYS A 8 -6.07 48.92 -36.31
N LYS A 9 -6.98 47.97 -36.57
CA LYS A 9 -7.90 47.42 -35.57
C LYS A 9 -7.07 46.72 -34.48
N GLN A 10 -6.92 47.37 -33.32
CA GLN A 10 -6.38 46.71 -32.13
C GLN A 10 -7.29 45.53 -31.78
N LYS A 11 -6.79 44.30 -31.97
CA LYS A 11 -7.52 43.09 -31.55
C LYS A 11 -7.60 43.12 -30.02
N LYS A 12 -8.80 43.32 -29.46
CA LYS A 12 -9.02 43.21 -28.01
C LYS A 12 -8.62 41.80 -27.58
N LYS A 13 -7.50 41.65 -26.88
CA LYS A 13 -7.17 40.39 -26.21
C LYS A 13 -8.17 40.25 -25.07
N LYS A 14 -9.01 39.21 -25.11
CA LYS A 14 -9.84 38.83 -23.96
C LYS A 14 -8.88 38.34 -22.89
N ALA A 15 -8.55 39.19 -21.93
CA ALA A 15 -7.88 38.78 -20.70
C ALA A 15 -8.95 38.22 -19.76
N PHE A 16 -8.68 37.05 -19.18
CA PHE A 16 -9.51 36.47 -18.13
C PHE A 16 -9.50 37.42 -16.93
N THR A 17 -10.64 37.58 -16.27
CA THR A 17 -10.69 38.47 -15.11
C THR A 17 -10.01 37.80 -13.92
N ILE A 18 -9.29 38.57 -13.10
CA ILE A 18 -8.65 38.04 -11.90
C ILE A 18 -9.70 37.42 -10.97
N ILE A 19 -10.91 38.00 -10.94
CA ILE A 19 -12.01 37.49 -10.11
C ILE A 19 -12.45 36.09 -10.52
N GLU A 20 -12.55 35.77 -11.82
CA GLU A 20 -12.87 34.42 -12.26
C GLU A 20 -11.79 33.42 -11.80
N LEU A 21 -10.52 33.81 -11.83
CA LEU A 21 -9.43 32.94 -11.36
C LEU A 21 -9.48 32.70 -9.85
N VAL A 22 -9.73 33.75 -9.06
CA VAL A 22 -9.80 33.64 -7.60
C VAL A 22 -10.98 32.78 -7.16
N VAL A 23 -12.17 32.96 -7.77
CA VAL A 23 -13.35 32.14 -7.45
C VAL A 23 -13.10 30.66 -7.73
N VAL A 24 -12.41 30.34 -8.84
CA VAL A 24 -12.04 28.95 -9.16
C VAL A 24 -11.08 28.38 -8.13
N MET A 25 -10.03 29.11 -7.75
CA MET A 25 -9.08 28.66 -6.73
C MET A 25 -9.76 28.44 -5.36
N CYS A 26 -10.73 29.28 -5.00
CA CYS A 26 -11.53 29.10 -3.80
C CYS A 26 -12.35 27.80 -3.83
N ILE A 27 -13.06 27.51 -4.92
CA ILE A 27 -13.85 26.28 -5.05
C ILE A 27 -12.95 25.04 -5.03
N VAL A 28 -11.84 25.05 -5.78
CA VAL A 28 -10.86 23.94 -5.78
C VAL A 28 -10.27 23.74 -4.38
N GLY A 29 -9.97 24.81 -3.65
CA GLY A 29 -9.43 24.74 -2.29
C GLY A 29 -10.39 24.06 -1.31
N ILE A 30 -11.69 24.39 -1.36
CA ILE A 30 -12.71 23.78 -0.51
C ILE A 30 -12.84 22.28 -0.81
N LEU A 31 -12.93 21.91 -2.09
CA LEU A 31 -13.03 20.50 -2.50
C LEU A 31 -11.77 19.71 -2.14
N ALA A 32 -10.58 20.26 -2.40
CA ALA A 32 -9.32 19.62 -2.07
C ALA A 32 -9.17 19.38 -0.57
N SER A 33 -9.57 20.36 0.26
CA SER A 33 -9.52 20.24 1.72
C SER A 33 -10.35 19.07 2.27
N ALA A 34 -11.49 18.76 1.64
CA ALA A 34 -12.34 17.65 2.07
C ALA A 34 -11.81 16.28 1.58
N LEU A 35 -11.14 16.24 0.42
CA LEU A 35 -10.71 14.99 -0.23
C LEU A 35 -9.38 14.44 0.31
N ILE A 36 -8.42 15.29 0.67
CA ILE A 36 -7.08 14.88 1.14
C ILE A 36 -7.11 13.86 2.30
N PRO A 37 -7.87 14.05 3.41
CA PRO A 37 -7.85 13.11 4.53
C PRO A 37 -8.42 11.74 4.15
N GLN A 38 -9.44 11.70 3.28
CA GLN A 38 -10.06 10.46 2.85
C GLN A 38 -9.09 9.62 2.00
N VAL A 39 -8.40 10.26 1.04
CA VAL A 39 -7.42 9.59 0.18
C VAL A 39 -6.24 9.03 0.99
N GLY A 40 -5.77 9.77 2.01
CA GLY A 40 -4.69 9.31 2.89
C GLY A 40 -5.01 7.98 3.61
N GLY A 41 -6.23 7.85 4.15
CA GLY A 41 -6.67 6.60 4.79
C GLY A 41 -6.72 5.42 3.83
N TYR A 42 -7.30 5.61 2.64
CA TYR A 42 -7.36 4.55 1.62
C TYR A 42 -5.99 4.09 1.13
N ILE A 43 -5.02 5.01 1.02
CA ILE A 43 -3.65 4.67 0.65
C ILE A 43 -3.01 3.77 1.70
N THR A 44 -3.19 4.07 3.00
CA THR A 44 -2.67 3.24 4.08
C THR A 44 -3.29 1.83 4.09
N GLU A 45 -4.60 1.72 3.88
CA GLU A 45 -5.26 0.41 3.76
C GLU A 45 -4.78 -0.38 2.54
N ALA A 46 -4.58 0.28 1.40
CA ALA A 46 -4.00 -0.36 0.22
C ALA A 46 -2.57 -0.88 0.50
N LYS A 47 -1.76 -0.14 1.28
CA LYS A 47 -0.42 -0.59 1.71
C LYS A 47 -0.50 -1.79 2.63
N LYS A 48 -1.40 -1.79 3.62
CA LYS A 48 -1.68 -2.97 4.47
C LYS A 48 -2.10 -4.17 3.66
N MET A 49 -2.97 -3.98 2.67
CA MET A 49 -3.44 -5.06 1.82
C MET A 49 -2.29 -5.73 1.04
N LYS A 50 -1.28 -4.97 0.59
CA LYS A 50 -0.08 -5.54 -0.06
C LYS A 50 0.70 -6.46 0.89
N VAL A 51 0.88 -6.06 2.15
CA VAL A 51 1.56 -6.89 3.17
C VAL A 51 0.78 -8.19 3.41
N VAL A 52 -0.55 -8.12 3.49
CA VAL A 52 -1.40 -9.32 3.66
C VAL A 52 -1.30 -10.25 2.46
N ASP A 53 -1.33 -9.70 1.24
CA ASP A 53 -1.26 -10.47 -0.01
C ASP A 53 0.08 -11.20 -0.18
N GLN A 54 1.18 -10.51 0.09
CA GLN A 54 2.52 -11.10 0.09
C GLN A 54 2.67 -12.15 1.22
N SER A 55 2.14 -11.88 2.42
CA SER A 55 2.14 -12.84 3.55
C SER A 55 1.36 -14.11 3.20
N ARG A 56 0.19 -13.95 2.56
CA ARG A 56 -0.64 -15.06 2.07
C ARG A 56 0.10 -15.89 1.04
N SER A 57 0.81 -15.25 0.12
CA SER A 57 1.61 -15.95 -0.89
C SER A 57 2.69 -16.82 -0.25
N VAL A 58 3.37 -16.31 0.78
CA VAL A 58 4.37 -17.06 1.57
C VAL A 58 3.74 -18.27 2.25
N VAL A 59 2.65 -18.07 2.99
CA VAL A 59 1.97 -19.15 3.71
C VAL A 59 1.48 -20.23 2.74
N MET A 60 0.88 -19.82 1.61
CA MET A 60 0.40 -20.76 0.58
C MET A 60 1.55 -21.56 -0.06
N ALA A 61 2.70 -20.93 -0.31
CA ALA A 61 3.87 -21.62 -0.84
C ALA A 61 4.43 -22.65 0.15
N VAL A 62 4.52 -22.30 1.43
CA VAL A 62 4.93 -23.20 2.50
C VAL A 62 3.94 -24.36 2.67
N ASP A 63 2.63 -24.07 2.68
CA ASP A 63 1.60 -25.09 2.81
C ASP A 63 1.60 -26.04 1.59
N SER A 64 1.81 -25.51 0.38
CA SER A 64 1.96 -26.32 -0.84
C SER A 64 3.18 -27.25 -0.77
N TYR A 65 4.30 -26.75 -0.24
CA TYR A 65 5.48 -27.56 0.02
C TYR A 65 5.21 -28.66 1.06
N ASN A 66 4.53 -28.32 2.16
CA ASN A 66 4.21 -29.26 3.22
C ASN A 66 3.31 -30.39 2.73
N LEU A 67 2.29 -30.07 1.93
CA LEU A 67 1.37 -31.04 1.33
C LEU A 67 2.09 -31.98 0.37
N LYS A 68 3.00 -31.45 -0.46
CA LYS A 68 3.73 -32.25 -1.45
C LYS A 68 4.76 -33.19 -0.81
N ASN A 69 5.50 -32.70 0.18
CA ASN A 69 6.60 -33.45 0.79
C ASN A 69 6.18 -34.21 2.06
N LYS A 70 4.97 -33.99 2.56
CA LYS A 70 4.43 -34.56 3.81
C LYS A 70 5.29 -34.25 5.05
N VAL A 71 6.04 -33.15 5.01
CA VAL A 71 6.91 -32.67 6.10
C VAL A 71 6.47 -31.25 6.45
N LYS A 72 6.37 -30.94 7.75
CA LYS A 72 6.09 -29.58 8.21
C LYS A 72 7.35 -28.73 8.11
N TYR A 73 7.33 -27.71 7.26
CA TYR A 73 8.41 -26.72 7.19
C TYR A 73 8.45 -25.90 8.50
N PRO A 74 9.64 -25.54 9.02
CA PRO A 74 9.76 -24.82 10.28
C PRO A 74 9.21 -23.39 10.15
N GLU A 75 8.36 -22.96 11.10
CA GLU A 75 7.68 -21.66 11.05
C GLU A 75 8.55 -20.49 11.55
N ASP A 76 9.71 -20.79 12.15
CA ASP A 76 10.71 -19.83 12.61
C ASP A 76 11.60 -19.30 11.47
N LYS A 77 11.54 -19.93 10.29
CA LYS A 77 12.31 -19.49 9.11
C LYS A 77 11.78 -18.18 8.57
N THR A 78 12.69 -17.42 7.97
CA THR A 78 12.39 -16.09 7.45
C THR A 78 12.00 -16.13 5.98
N VAL A 79 11.33 -15.06 5.52
CA VAL A 79 10.93 -14.89 4.11
C VAL A 79 12.14 -15.00 3.16
N SER A 80 13.35 -14.52 3.53
CA SER A 80 14.56 -14.71 2.70
C SER A 80 14.91 -16.19 2.46
N HIS A 81 14.76 -17.04 3.47
CA HIS A 81 15.02 -18.47 3.32
C HIS A 81 14.02 -19.12 2.36
N ILE A 82 12.76 -18.71 2.41
CA ILE A 82 11.70 -19.23 1.54
C ILE A 82 11.93 -18.81 0.08
N LYS A 83 12.37 -17.57 -0.15
CA LYS A 83 12.71 -17.06 -1.49
C LYS A 83 13.84 -17.86 -2.14
N SER A 84 14.79 -18.35 -1.34
CA SER A 84 15.98 -19.06 -1.82
C SER A 84 15.84 -20.59 -1.82
N GLU A 85 14.92 -21.14 -1.04
CA GLU A 85 14.66 -22.58 -0.97
C GLU A 85 14.08 -23.09 -2.30
N ALA A 86 14.86 -23.88 -3.05
CA ALA A 86 14.48 -24.36 -4.39
C ALA A 86 13.14 -25.12 -4.42
N GLY A 87 12.77 -25.79 -3.31
CA GLY A 87 11.51 -26.49 -3.17
C GLY A 87 10.29 -25.58 -3.03
N ILE A 88 10.45 -24.37 -2.49
CA ILE A 88 9.35 -23.45 -2.15
C ILE A 88 9.31 -22.26 -3.11
N SER A 89 10.46 -21.75 -3.54
CA SER A 89 10.58 -20.64 -4.50
C SER A 89 9.84 -20.89 -5.81
N LYS A 90 9.63 -22.16 -6.20
CA LYS A 90 8.79 -22.56 -7.34
C LYS A 90 7.36 -21.98 -7.24
N TYR A 91 6.81 -21.88 -6.03
CA TYR A 91 5.46 -21.40 -5.78
C TYR A 91 5.37 -19.86 -5.60
N LEU A 92 6.51 -19.15 -5.69
CA LEU A 92 6.62 -17.71 -5.44
C LEU A 92 7.07 -16.89 -6.65
N LYS A 93 7.16 -17.48 -7.84
CA LYS A 93 7.81 -16.89 -9.02
C LYS A 93 7.26 -15.52 -9.46
N ASP A 94 5.99 -15.24 -9.19
CA ASP A 94 5.32 -14.01 -9.62
C ASP A 94 5.05 -13.04 -8.47
N VAL A 95 5.53 -13.36 -7.26
CA VAL A 95 5.26 -12.56 -6.05
C VAL A 95 6.36 -11.52 -5.88
N LYS A 96 5.97 -10.25 -5.86
CA LYS A 96 6.86 -9.15 -5.49
C LYS A 96 6.86 -9.00 -3.98
N PHE A 97 8.04 -8.98 -3.36
CA PHE A 97 8.21 -8.91 -1.91
C PHE A 97 8.68 -7.55 -1.44
N ASP A 98 8.08 -6.50 -1.99
CA ASP A 98 8.49 -5.13 -1.74
C ASP A 98 7.87 -4.56 -0.46
N ASN A 99 7.08 -5.32 0.32
CA ASN A 99 6.41 -4.83 1.54
C ASN A 99 6.61 -5.76 2.76
N LEU A 100 7.22 -6.93 2.55
CA LEU A 100 7.66 -7.83 3.62
C LEU A 100 9.17 -7.75 3.78
N LYS A 101 9.60 -7.51 5.02
CA LYS A 101 11.01 -7.58 5.38
C LYS A 101 11.50 -9.01 5.24
N ASP A 102 12.75 -9.11 4.80
CA ASP A 102 13.46 -10.36 4.56
C ASP A 102 13.61 -11.23 5.82
N ASN A 103 13.70 -10.59 6.99
CA ASN A 103 13.78 -11.23 8.30
C ASN A 103 12.42 -11.61 8.91
N THR A 104 11.30 -11.25 8.28
CA THR A 104 9.94 -11.61 8.77
C THR A 104 9.83 -13.12 8.83
N LYS A 105 9.30 -13.66 9.93
CA LYS A 105 9.12 -15.10 10.13
C LYS A 105 7.83 -15.60 9.45
N ILE A 106 7.78 -16.89 9.15
CA ILE A 106 6.56 -17.53 8.61
C ILE A 106 5.42 -17.45 9.62
N GLU A 107 5.72 -17.61 10.91
CA GLU A 107 4.74 -17.46 11.99
C GLU A 107 4.07 -16.07 11.99
N GLU A 108 4.84 -15.01 11.73
CA GLU A 108 4.33 -13.65 11.60
C GLU A 108 3.44 -13.51 10.36
N CYS A 109 3.88 -14.07 9.21
CA CYS A 109 3.07 -14.11 7.99
C CYS A 109 1.74 -14.84 8.21
N ARG A 110 1.75 -15.98 8.92
CA ARG A 110 0.54 -16.76 9.24
C ARG A 110 -0.38 -15.97 10.17
N SER A 111 0.18 -15.27 11.16
CA SER A 111 -0.59 -14.42 12.08
C SER A 111 -1.30 -13.28 11.34
N ILE A 112 -0.62 -12.62 10.40
CA ILE A 112 -1.19 -11.57 9.54
C ILE A 112 -2.33 -12.13 8.68
N VAL A 113 -2.13 -13.29 8.04
CA VAL A 113 -3.16 -13.94 7.21
C VAL A 113 -4.38 -14.35 8.03
N ASN A 114 -4.18 -14.68 9.30
CA ASN A 114 -5.24 -15.01 10.25
C ASN A 114 -5.92 -13.77 10.86
N GLY A 115 -5.56 -12.56 10.45
CA GLY A 115 -6.22 -11.32 10.85
C GLY A 115 -5.62 -10.63 12.08
N SER A 116 -4.36 -10.92 12.44
CA SER A 116 -3.66 -10.14 13.46
C SER A 116 -3.38 -8.72 12.97
N GLU A 117 -3.50 -7.74 13.87
CA GLU A 117 -3.13 -6.35 13.57
C GLU A 117 -1.62 -6.21 13.36
N PHE A 118 -1.24 -5.29 12.49
CA PHE A 118 0.17 -5.03 12.21
C PHE A 118 0.38 -3.57 11.79
N THR A 119 1.60 -3.10 12.01
CA THR A 119 2.04 -1.76 11.64
C THR A 119 3.03 -1.81 10.48
N ILE A 120 3.04 -0.73 9.71
CA ILE A 120 3.92 -0.53 8.56
C ILE A 120 4.80 0.68 8.85
N ASP A 121 6.08 0.59 8.47
CA ASP A 121 7.03 1.69 8.60
C ASP A 121 6.90 2.73 7.48
N GLU A 122 7.74 3.78 7.56
CA GLU A 122 7.78 4.87 6.59
C GLU A 122 8.12 4.40 5.15
N ASN A 123 8.75 3.22 5.00
CA ASN A 123 9.13 2.63 3.73
C ASN A 123 8.07 1.64 3.20
N GLU A 124 6.86 1.68 3.76
CA GLU A 124 5.75 0.80 3.40
C GLU A 124 6.02 -0.69 3.69
N GLN A 125 6.97 -1.00 4.57
CA GLN A 125 7.28 -2.37 4.98
C GLN A 125 6.62 -2.75 6.29
N LEU A 126 6.31 -4.04 6.47
CA LEU A 126 5.93 -4.59 7.76
C LEU A 126 6.96 -4.20 8.84
N GLU A 127 6.50 -3.61 9.95
CA GLU A 127 7.35 -3.22 11.08
C GLU A 127 7.14 -4.12 12.28
N LYS A 128 5.90 -4.29 12.73
CA LYS A 128 5.55 -5.11 13.90
C LYS A 128 4.22 -5.79 13.66
N VAL A 129 4.13 -7.05 14.06
CA VAL A 129 2.87 -7.75 14.21
C VAL A 129 2.44 -7.59 15.66
N THR A 130 1.27 -7.01 15.88
CA THR A 130 0.64 -7.01 17.19
C THR A 130 -0.09 -8.34 17.28
N ALA A 131 0.44 -9.28 18.07
CA ALA A 131 -0.31 -10.49 18.39
C ALA A 131 -1.69 -10.04 18.89
N LEU A 132 -2.75 -10.74 18.48
CA LEU A 132 -4.01 -10.62 19.20
C LEU A 132 -3.65 -10.80 20.67
N ILE A 133 -3.91 -9.79 21.49
CA ILE A 133 -4.12 -10.03 22.92
C ILE A 133 -5.31 -10.97 22.89
N GLN A 134 -5.05 -12.28 22.91
CA GLN A 134 -5.98 -13.20 23.50
C GLN A 134 -6.21 -12.56 24.87
N PRO A 135 -7.46 -12.16 25.23
CA PRO A 135 -7.69 -11.70 26.59
C PRO A 135 -7.06 -12.76 27.46
N ASP A 136 -6.03 -12.36 28.21
CA ASP A 136 -5.36 -13.21 29.16
C ASP A 136 -6.45 -14.03 29.83
N ASN A 137 -6.18 -15.34 29.98
CA ASN A 137 -6.96 -16.19 30.86
C ASN A 137 -7.53 -15.33 31.98
N LEU A 138 -8.85 -15.17 31.98
CA LEU A 138 -9.55 -14.68 33.14
C LEU A 138 -9.30 -15.78 34.18
N ASP A 139 -8.20 -15.64 34.90
CA ASP A 139 -7.88 -16.42 36.07
C ASP A 139 -8.99 -16.08 37.08
N ILE A 140 -10.04 -16.90 37.04
CA ILE A 140 -10.98 -17.04 38.13
C ILE A 140 -10.28 -17.94 39.14
N GLU A 141 -9.48 -17.34 40.03
CA GLU A 141 -9.29 -17.85 41.40
C GLU A 141 -9.06 -16.69 42.38
#